data_AF-A0A151BSB8-F1
#
_entry.id   AF-A0A151BSB8-F1
#
_cell.length_a   1.000
_cell.length_b   1.000
_cell.length_c   1.000
_cell.angle_alpha   90.00
_cell.angle_beta   90.00
_cell.angle_gamma   90.00
#
_symmetry.space_group_name_H-M   'P 1'
#
loop_
_entity.id
_entity.type
_entity.pdbx_description
1 polymer ?
#
loop_
_entity_poly.entity_id
_entity_poly.type
_entity_poly.pdbx_seq_one_letter_code
_entity_poly.pdbx_strand_id
1 'polypeptide(L)'
;MRRRGYDAERALVRKLRSLGFKAVRVPSSAPSSEPLPDLFGTLNEGVLAVEVKASSGDKIYFSSSQVKKLFEFLEMFDLYREKVALLVGKFPYRWIFKRVEKVDNYVLRRDEKSNIQLEEIFKG
;
A
#
# COMPACT_ATOMS: atom_id res chain seq x y z
N MET A 1 5.51 13.13 13.68
CA MET A 1 5.17 11.78 13.16
C MET A 1 3.96 11.82 12.22
N ARG A 2 2.81 12.36 12.66
CA ARG A 2 1.56 12.46 11.87
C ARG A 2 1.69 13.16 10.49
N ARG A 3 2.44 14.27 10.41
CA ARG A 3 2.67 14.99 9.15
C ARG A 3 3.43 14.16 8.09
N ARG A 4 4.42 13.35 8.51
CA ARG A 4 5.23 12.55 7.57
C ARG A 4 4.42 11.43 6.92
N GLY A 5 3.53 10.77 7.68
CA GLY A 5 2.61 9.76 7.13
C GLY A 5 1.68 10.38 6.10
N TYR A 6 1.05 11.50 6.48
CA TYR A 6 0.16 12.25 5.59
C TYR A 6 0.82 12.68 4.27
N ASP A 7 2.05 13.21 4.35
CA ASP A 7 2.83 13.62 3.19
C ASP A 7 3.23 12.41 2.32
N ALA A 8 3.59 11.28 2.94
CA ALA A 8 3.92 10.05 2.23
C ALA A 8 2.70 9.48 1.48
N GLU A 9 1.54 9.39 2.12
CA GLU A 9 0.30 8.97 1.47
C GLU A 9 -0.05 9.87 0.26
N ARG A 10 0.04 11.21 0.42
CA ARG A 10 -0.23 12.15 -0.68
C ARG A 10 0.77 12.00 -1.83
N ALA A 11 2.06 11.85 -1.52
CA ALA A 11 3.10 11.64 -2.52
C ALA A 11 2.89 10.33 -3.28
N LEU A 12 2.50 9.27 -2.59
CA LEU A 12 2.23 7.96 -3.19
C LEU A 12 0.99 7.99 -4.10
N VAL A 13 -0.09 8.66 -3.68
CA VAL A 13 -1.27 8.86 -4.56
C VAL A 13 -0.88 9.61 -5.83
N ARG A 14 -0.07 10.68 -5.74
CA ARG A 14 0.40 11.42 -6.92
C ARG A 14 1.23 10.53 -7.84
N LYS A 15 2.15 9.72 -7.27
CA LYS A 15 2.97 8.78 -8.04
C LYS A 15 2.12 7.74 -8.77
N LEU A 16 1.16 7.12 -8.09
CA LEU A 16 0.24 6.16 -8.70
C LEU A 16 -0.55 6.82 -9.84
N ARG A 17 -1.09 8.03 -9.62
CA ARG A 17 -1.83 8.77 -10.65
C ARG A 17 -0.96 9.12 -11.87
N SER A 18 0.30 9.49 -11.68
CA SER A 18 1.22 9.72 -12.82
C SER A 18 1.51 8.47 -13.63
N LEU A 19 1.28 7.27 -13.06
CA LEU A 19 1.38 5.98 -13.73
C LEU A 19 0.04 5.51 -14.32
N GLY A 20 -1.00 6.34 -14.30
CA GLY A 20 -2.32 6.03 -14.86
C GLY A 20 -3.33 5.43 -13.88
N PHE A 21 -2.95 5.16 -12.62
CA PHE A 21 -3.90 4.63 -11.64
C PHE A 21 -4.96 5.67 -11.27
N LYS A 22 -6.21 5.22 -11.16
CA LYS A 22 -7.28 5.94 -10.45
C LYS A 22 -7.11 5.69 -8.94
N ALA A 23 -6.26 6.47 -8.29
CA ALA A 23 -5.91 6.26 -6.87
C ALA A 23 -6.48 7.34 -5.94
N VAL A 24 -6.87 6.94 -4.73
CA VAL A 24 -7.34 7.84 -3.65
C VAL A 24 -6.78 7.40 -2.30
N ARG A 25 -6.62 8.37 -1.40
CA ARG A 25 -6.42 8.10 0.03
C ARG A 25 -7.76 7.76 0.67
N VAL A 26 -7.74 6.89 1.67
CA VAL A 26 -8.89 6.62 2.53
C VAL A 26 -8.68 7.36 3.85
N PRO A 27 -9.52 8.36 4.20
CA PRO A 27 -9.42 9.02 5.49
C PRO A 27 -9.92 8.08 6.59
N SER A 28 -9.04 7.55 7.44
CA SER A 28 -9.46 6.88 8.67
C SER A 28 -9.38 7.87 9.84
N SER A 29 -10.54 8.22 10.42
CA SER A 29 -10.63 9.16 11.56
C SER A 29 -11.31 8.55 12.79
N ALA A 30 -11.67 7.26 12.75
CA ALA A 30 -12.31 6.56 13.85
C ALA A 30 -11.67 5.18 14.08
N PRO A 31 -11.72 4.62 15.30
CA PRO A 31 -11.43 3.21 15.54
C PRO A 31 -12.53 2.37 14.88
N SER A 32 -12.42 2.19 13.57
CA SER A 32 -13.32 1.33 12.82
C SER A 32 -12.73 -0.08 12.79
N SER A 33 -13.56 -1.06 13.12
CA SER A 33 -13.33 -2.47 12.77
C SER A 33 -13.28 -2.69 11.26
N GLU A 34 -13.69 -1.69 10.47
CA GLU A 34 -13.68 -1.71 9.01
C GLU A 34 -12.29 -2.00 8.42
N PRO A 35 -12.23 -2.86 7.38
CA PRO A 35 -11.00 -3.23 6.70
C PRO A 35 -10.58 -2.15 5.69
N LEU A 36 -10.27 -0.95 6.17
CA LEU A 36 -9.86 0.15 5.30
C LEU A 36 -8.33 0.18 5.12
N PRO A 37 -7.81 0.23 3.88
CA PRO A 37 -6.40 0.53 3.61
C PRO A 37 -6.11 2.02 3.82
N ASP A 38 -4.84 2.42 3.80
CA ASP A 38 -4.48 3.85 3.79
C ASP A 38 -4.85 4.53 2.46
N LEU A 39 -4.69 3.77 1.36
CA LEU A 39 -5.06 4.18 0.02
C LEU A 39 -5.39 2.97 -0.84
N PHE A 40 -6.18 3.19 -1.87
CA PHE A 40 -6.42 2.19 -2.89
C PHE A 40 -6.49 2.85 -4.26
N GLY A 41 -6.35 2.04 -5.30
CA GLY A 41 -6.53 2.51 -6.66
C GLY A 41 -6.77 1.39 -7.64
N THR A 42 -7.21 1.76 -8.83
CA THR A 42 -7.46 0.82 -9.93
C THR A 42 -6.70 1.22 -11.17
N LEU A 43 -6.33 0.23 -11.98
CA LEU A 43 -5.74 0.41 -13.30
C LEU A 43 -6.13 -0.81 -14.13
N ASN A 44 -6.69 -0.58 -15.32
CA ASN A 44 -7.24 -1.64 -16.18
C ASN A 44 -8.20 -2.55 -15.40
N GLU A 45 -7.99 -3.87 -15.44
CA GLU A 45 -8.77 -4.89 -14.74
C GLU A 45 -8.23 -5.21 -13.32
N GLY A 46 -7.32 -4.37 -12.80
CA GLY A 46 -6.64 -4.55 -11.52
C GLY A 46 -7.07 -3.57 -10.43
N VAL A 47 -7.09 -4.06 -9.19
CA VAL A 47 -7.32 -3.28 -7.97
C VAL A 47 -6.17 -3.44 -6.98
N LEU A 48 -5.70 -2.32 -6.44
CA LEU A 48 -4.56 -2.22 -5.54
C LEU A 48 -5.01 -1.64 -4.19
N ALA A 49 -4.77 -2.37 -3.10
CA ALA A 49 -4.95 -1.90 -1.73
C ALA A 49 -3.59 -1.74 -1.05
N VAL A 50 -3.39 -0.64 -0.34
CA VAL A 50 -2.06 -0.27 0.15
C VAL A 50 -2.07 0.19 1.60
N GLU A 51 -1.13 -0.34 2.37
CA GLU A 51 -0.73 0.18 3.68
C GLU A 51 0.64 0.88 3.53
N VAL A 52 0.75 2.14 3.94
CA VAL A 52 1.96 2.95 3.79
C VAL A 52 2.43 3.50 5.12
N LYS A 53 3.72 3.30 5.40
CA LYS A 53 4.36 3.87 6.60
C LYS A 53 5.61 4.64 6.22
N ALA A 54 5.86 5.71 6.95
CA ALA A 54 7.07 6.51 6.82
C ALA A 54 7.91 6.42 8.10
N SER A 55 9.21 6.15 7.94
CA SER A 55 10.16 6.07 9.05
C SER A 55 11.48 6.73 8.68
N SER A 56 12.15 7.34 9.65
CA SER A 56 13.55 7.78 9.54
C SER A 56 14.56 6.72 10.01
N GLY A 57 14.07 5.60 10.57
CA GLY A 57 14.90 4.46 10.99
C GLY A 57 15.28 3.55 9.83
N ASP A 58 15.80 2.37 10.16
CA ASP A 58 16.22 1.33 9.23
C ASP A 58 15.11 0.30 8.92
N LYS A 59 14.08 0.22 9.77
CA LYS A 59 12.98 -0.75 9.66
C LYS A 59 11.60 -0.11 9.78
N ILE A 60 10.63 -0.77 9.17
CA ILE A 60 9.19 -0.49 9.28
C ILE A 60 8.47 -1.82 9.48
N TYR A 61 7.62 -1.89 10.50
CA TYR A 61 6.85 -3.08 10.86
C TYR A 61 5.40 -2.95 10.42
N PHE A 62 4.85 -4.03 9.88
CA PHE A 62 3.44 -4.19 9.52
C PHE A 62 2.91 -5.42 10.25
N SER A 63 1.84 -5.26 11.02
CA SER A 63 1.22 -6.39 11.72
C SER A 63 0.36 -7.20 10.77
N SER A 64 0.19 -8.48 11.09
CA SER A 64 -0.76 -9.35 10.37
C SER A 64 -2.17 -8.76 10.32
N SER A 65 -2.61 -8.05 11.37
CA SER A 65 -3.90 -7.37 11.38
C SER A 65 -4.02 -6.24 10.34
N GLN A 66 -2.95 -5.48 10.10
CA GLN A 66 -2.95 -4.46 9.03
C GLN A 66 -3.00 -5.12 7.66
N VAL A 67 -2.24 -6.20 7.47
CA VAL A 67 -2.25 -6.96 6.21
C VAL A 67 -3.62 -7.57 5.96
N LYS A 68 -4.25 -8.14 6.99
CA LYS A 68 -5.60 -8.73 6.92
C LYS A 68 -6.62 -7.73 6.37
N LYS A 69 -6.59 -6.47 6.83
CA LYS A 69 -7.46 -5.41 6.32
C LYS A 69 -7.32 -5.20 4.81
N LEU A 70 -6.11 -5.31 4.26
CA LEU A 70 -5.91 -5.19 2.80
C LEU A 70 -6.60 -6.33 2.05
N PHE A 71 -6.49 -7.57 2.53
CA PHE A 71 -7.14 -8.72 1.91
C PHE A 71 -8.66 -8.64 2.04
N GLU A 72 -9.19 -8.35 3.23
CA GLU A 72 -10.63 -8.14 3.46
C GLU A 72 -11.18 -7.00 2.61
N PHE A 73 -10.42 -5.91 2.40
CA PHE A 73 -10.80 -4.85 1.49
C PHE A 73 -10.91 -5.34 0.05
N LEU A 74 -9.91 -6.09 -0.43
CA LEU A 74 -9.83 -6.59 -1.80
C LEU A 74 -10.90 -7.66 -2.10
N GLU A 75 -11.38 -8.39 -1.09
CA GLU A 75 -12.50 -9.32 -1.23
C GLU A 75 -13.78 -8.62 -1.68
N MET A 76 -14.01 -7.35 -1.31
CA MET A 76 -15.16 -6.59 -1.81
C MET A 76 -15.15 -6.33 -3.33
N PHE A 77 -14.01 -6.54 -4.00
CA PHE A 77 -13.80 -6.25 -5.42
C PHE A 77 -13.72 -7.52 -6.28
N ASP A 78 -14.59 -8.51 -6.04
CA ASP A 78 -14.58 -9.81 -6.71
C ASP A 78 -14.68 -9.81 -8.24
N LEU A 79 -15.15 -8.72 -8.84
CA LEU A 79 -15.22 -8.57 -10.29
C LEU A 79 -13.87 -8.20 -10.94
N TYR A 80 -12.88 -7.75 -10.16
CA TYR A 80 -11.55 -7.43 -10.67
C TYR A 80 -10.72 -8.70 -10.84
N ARG A 81 -10.07 -8.86 -12.00
CA ARG A 81 -9.26 -10.05 -12.30
C ARG A 81 -8.00 -10.12 -11.48
N GLU A 82 -7.38 -8.97 -11.26
CA GLU A 82 -6.14 -8.87 -10.50
C GLU A 82 -6.33 -8.06 -9.22
N LYS A 83 -5.92 -8.64 -8.10
CA LYS A 83 -6.02 -8.02 -6.77
C LYS A 83 -4.63 -8.02 -6.14
N VAL A 84 -4.14 -6.84 -5.75
CA VAL A 84 -2.80 -6.69 -5.17
C VAL A 84 -2.87 -5.99 -3.82
N ALA A 85 -2.39 -6.67 -2.79
CA ALA A 85 -2.08 -6.08 -1.50
C ALA A 85 -0.62 -5.61 -1.48
N LEU A 86 -0.39 -4.34 -1.16
CA LEU A 86 0.92 -3.71 -1.20
C LEU A 86 1.28 -3.05 0.13
N LEU A 87 2.45 -3.39 0.66
CA LEU A 87 3.07 -2.68 1.77
C LEU A 87 4.09 -1.69 1.22
N VAL A 88 4.04 -0.45 1.70
CA VAL A 88 4.95 0.61 1.25
C VAL A 88 5.70 1.23 2.40
N GLY A 89 7.02 1.14 2.34
CA GLY A 89 7.94 1.77 3.28
C GLY A 89 8.56 3.03 2.69
N LYS A 90 8.24 4.20 3.24
CA LYS A 90 8.92 5.46 2.93
C LYS A 90 10.07 5.71 3.90
N PHE A 91 11.29 5.49 3.42
CA PHE A 91 12.53 5.83 4.12
C PHE A 91 13.09 7.18 3.61
N PRO A 92 14.11 7.76 4.25
CA PRO A 92 14.82 8.90 3.67
C PRO A 92 15.31 8.58 2.25
N TYR A 93 14.97 9.43 1.29
CA TYR A 93 15.36 9.32 -0.13
C TYR A 93 14.94 8.06 -0.89
N ARG A 94 14.26 7.10 -0.26
CA ARG A 94 13.92 5.80 -0.88
C ARG A 94 12.52 5.33 -0.54
N TRP A 95 11.91 4.62 -1.49
CA TRP A 95 10.66 3.89 -1.33
C TRP A 95 10.92 2.40 -1.49
N ILE A 96 10.34 1.59 -0.62
CA ILE A 96 10.28 0.14 -0.75
C ILE A 96 8.83 -0.26 -1.01
N PHE A 97 8.62 -1.03 -2.06
CA PHE A 97 7.32 -1.56 -2.46
C PHE A 97 7.34 -3.08 -2.31
N LYS A 98 6.43 -3.63 -1.50
CA LYS A 98 6.34 -5.06 -1.25
C LYS A 98 4.94 -5.58 -1.51
N ARG A 99 4.75 -6.30 -2.62
CA ARG A 99 3.56 -7.12 -2.85
C ARG A 99 3.58 -8.26 -1.83
N VAL A 100 2.44 -8.48 -1.19
CA VAL A 100 2.24 -9.57 -0.23
C VAL A 100 1.11 -10.49 -0.71
N GLU A 101 1.28 -11.78 -0.48
CA GLU A 101 0.36 -12.83 -0.98
C GLU A 101 -0.36 -13.58 0.14
N LYS A 102 0.00 -13.30 1.40
CA LYS A 102 -0.61 -13.92 2.58
C LYS A 102 -0.70 -12.95 3.74
N VAL A 103 -1.61 -13.24 4.66
CA VAL A 103 -1.72 -12.51 5.94
C VAL A 103 -0.62 -12.99 6.88
N ASP A 104 0.34 -12.12 7.18
CA ASP A 104 1.48 -12.38 8.07
C ASP A 104 2.03 -11.06 8.64
N ASN A 105 2.96 -11.14 9.57
CA ASN A 105 3.75 -9.99 10.00
C ASN A 105 4.86 -9.74 8.98
N TYR A 106 5.07 -8.47 8.62
CA TYR A 106 6.12 -8.08 7.68
C TYR A 106 7.02 -7.00 8.28
N VAL A 107 8.30 -7.09 7.93
CA VAL A 107 9.28 -6.04 8.21
C VAL A 107 9.86 -5.59 6.89
N LEU A 108 9.75 -4.28 6.63
CA LEU A 108 10.50 -3.65 5.56
C LEU A 108 11.81 -3.07 6.10
N ARG A 109 12.90 -3.24 5.36
CA ARG A 109 14.22 -2.69 5.68
C ARG A 109 14.64 -1.69 4.62
N ARG A 110 15.28 -0.60 5.06
CA ARG A 110 15.70 0.51 4.18
C ARG A 110 16.59 0.07 3.01
N ASP A 111 17.41 -0.95 3.22
CA ASP A 111 18.37 -1.50 2.27
C ASP A 111 17.79 -2.62 1.39
N GLU A 112 16.62 -3.16 1.73
CA GLU A 112 16.00 -4.23 0.94
C GLU A 112 15.57 -3.74 -0.46
N LYS A 113 15.44 -4.65 -1.42
CA LYS A 113 14.90 -4.33 -2.74
C LYS A 113 13.38 -4.46 -2.71
N SER A 114 12.68 -3.57 -3.41
CA SER A 114 11.27 -3.77 -3.74
C SER A 114 11.12 -5.08 -4.51
N ASN A 115 10.11 -5.88 -4.18
CA ASN A 115 9.80 -7.11 -4.94
C ASN A 115 8.85 -6.84 -6.12
N ILE A 116 8.41 -5.59 -6.27
CA ILE A 116 7.50 -5.15 -7.33
C ILE A 116 7.84 -3.74 -7.76
N GLN A 117 7.67 -3.47 -9.05
CA GLN A 117 7.73 -2.12 -9.64
C GLN A 117 6.29 -1.65 -9.83
N LEU A 118 5.98 -0.39 -9.47
CA LEU A 118 4.61 0.12 -9.55
C LEU A 118 4.10 0.15 -10.99
N GLU A 119 5.02 0.37 -11.92
CA GLU A 119 4.82 0.45 -13.35
C GLU A 119 4.36 -0.88 -13.95
N GLU A 120 4.62 -2.01 -13.27
CA GLU A 120 4.42 -3.36 -13.77
C GLU A 120 3.30 -4.13 -13.04
N ILE A 121 2.61 -3.50 -12.06
CA ILE A 121 1.63 -4.19 -11.19
C ILE A 121 0.49 -4.87 -11.97
N PHE A 122 0.03 -4.26 -13.07
CA PHE A 122 -1.10 -4.73 -13.90
C PHE A 122 -0.81 -4.60 -15.40
N LYS A 123 0.47 -4.73 -15.77
CA LYS A 123 0.85 -4.91 -17.16
C LYS A 123 0.91 -6.42 -17.39
N GLY A 124 -0.08 -6.93 -18.13
CA GLY A 124 -0.08 -8.30 -18.63
C GLY A 124 1.08 -8.55 -19.59
#